data_AF-R5X041-F1
#
_entry.id   AF-R5X041-F1
#
_cell.length_a   1.000
_cell.length_b   1.000
_cell.length_c   1.000
_cell.angle_alpha   90.00
_cell.angle_beta   90.00
_cell.angle_gamma   90.00
#
_symmetry.space_group_name_H-M   'P 1'
#
loop_
_entity.id
_entity.type
_entity.pdbx_description
1 polymer ?
#
loop_
_entity_poly.entity_id
_entity_poly.type
_entity_poly.pdbx_seq_one_letter_code
_entity_poly.pdbx_strand_id
1 'polypeptide(L)'
;MSKKKEYIAIISEGEKTEKQIINNLQRNFPTFSNKIIFLSYKTNIYKLFKEIERDEDIDIINLLKERQIKANKIRNDVENIDVSNINSDDISQIYLFFDYDGHDPEYSNEKISQMIEIFNNETENGKLYISYPMVEALKHLLKNKVEIENYIVKIKENNNYKNFVSKNSDFTDLRKFKFEKMFVSF
;
A
#
# COMPACT_ATOMS: atom_id res chain seq x y z
N MET A 1 3.55 -16.03 -30.21
CA MET A 1 3.09 -14.94 -29.31
C MET A 1 3.75 -15.16 -27.97
N SER A 2 4.60 -14.22 -27.51
CA SER A 2 5.12 -14.30 -26.13
C SER A 2 3.94 -14.15 -25.17
N LYS A 3 3.92 -14.95 -24.10
CA LYS A 3 2.96 -14.79 -23.01
C LYS A 3 3.10 -13.36 -22.49
N LYS A 4 2.02 -12.56 -22.55
CA LYS A 4 1.96 -11.23 -21.95
C LYS A 4 2.37 -11.40 -20.48
N LYS A 5 3.40 -10.67 -20.04
CA LYS A 5 3.74 -10.67 -18.61
C LYS A 5 2.62 -9.88 -17.93
N GLU A 6 1.91 -10.51 -17.00
CA GLU A 6 0.85 -9.87 -16.22
C GLU A 6 1.42 -9.59 -14.83
N TYR A 7 2.01 -8.42 -14.65
CA TYR A 7 2.43 -7.98 -13.32
C TYR A 7 1.27 -7.31 -12.59
N ILE A 8 1.32 -7.36 -11.27
CA ILE A 8 0.46 -6.57 -10.39
C ILE A 8 1.34 -5.52 -9.74
N ALA A 9 1.03 -4.24 -9.97
CA ALA A 9 1.68 -3.14 -9.29
C ALA A 9 0.96 -2.88 -7.95
N ILE A 10 1.72 -2.90 -6.86
CA ILE A 10 1.29 -2.46 -5.54
C ILE A 10 2.03 -1.17 -5.21
N ILE A 11 1.27 -0.11 -4.98
CA ILE A 11 1.77 1.23 -4.69
C ILE A 11 1.46 1.55 -3.23
N SER A 12 2.43 2.02 -2.45
CA SER A 12 2.16 2.48 -1.07
C SER A 12 3.05 3.64 -0.63
N GLU A 13 2.68 4.30 0.47
CA GLU A 13 3.49 5.38 1.05
C GLU A 13 4.87 4.89 1.52
N GLY A 14 4.91 3.90 2.41
CA GLY A 14 6.15 3.44 3.03
C GLY A 14 6.99 2.51 2.14
N GLU A 15 8.29 2.46 2.40
CA GLU A 15 9.26 1.70 1.61
C GLU A 15 9.77 0.42 2.30
N LYS A 16 9.60 0.34 3.64
CA LYS A 16 10.19 -0.72 4.47
C LYS A 16 9.14 -1.71 4.96
N THR A 17 8.17 -1.25 5.72
CA THR A 17 7.23 -2.15 6.43
C THR A 17 6.24 -2.80 5.47
N GLU A 18 5.70 -2.00 4.56
CA GLU A 18 4.78 -2.40 3.50
C GLU A 18 5.46 -3.37 2.53
N LYS A 19 6.70 -3.05 2.12
CA LYS A 19 7.53 -3.97 1.32
C LYS A 19 7.74 -5.32 2.03
N GLN A 20 7.98 -5.32 3.34
CA GLN A 20 8.10 -6.56 4.11
C GLN A 20 6.79 -7.36 4.13
N ILE A 21 5.64 -6.69 4.27
CA ILE A 21 4.32 -7.35 4.20
C ILE A 21 4.13 -8.01 2.82
N ILE A 22 4.41 -7.29 1.74
CA ILE A 22 4.30 -7.82 0.37
C ILE A 22 5.26 -8.99 0.14
N ASN A 23 6.51 -8.88 0.57
CA ASN A 23 7.48 -9.99 0.47
C ASN A 23 7.00 -11.24 1.23
N ASN A 24 6.40 -11.04 2.41
CA ASN A 24 5.82 -12.15 3.18
C ASN A 24 4.61 -12.76 2.46
N LEU A 25 3.75 -11.96 1.84
CA LEU A 25 2.64 -12.47 1.03
C LEU A 25 3.16 -13.31 -0.14
N GLN A 26 4.13 -12.80 -0.91
CA GLN A 26 4.72 -13.55 -2.02
C GLN A 26 5.37 -14.87 -1.58
N ARG A 27 6.04 -14.88 -0.42
CA ARG A 27 6.68 -16.10 0.11
C ARG A 27 5.67 -17.16 0.54
N ASN A 28 4.55 -16.75 1.14
CA ASN A 28 3.57 -17.68 1.72
C ASN A 28 2.46 -18.07 0.74
N PHE A 29 2.25 -17.31 -0.34
CA PHE A 29 1.22 -17.56 -1.35
C PHE A 29 1.84 -17.75 -2.75
N PRO A 30 2.59 -18.83 -2.98
CA PRO A 30 3.27 -19.08 -4.26
C PRO A 30 2.31 -19.29 -5.44
N THR A 31 1.00 -19.50 -5.17
CA THR A 31 -0.06 -19.59 -6.19
C THR A 31 -0.38 -18.26 -6.85
N PHE A 32 0.12 -17.11 -6.34
CA PHE A 32 0.08 -15.86 -7.09
C PHE A 32 0.88 -16.02 -8.39
N SER A 33 0.17 -16.29 -9.49
CA SER A 33 0.73 -16.49 -10.84
C SER A 33 1.42 -15.22 -11.37
N ASN A 34 0.95 -14.07 -10.88
CA ASN A 34 1.38 -12.76 -11.33
C ASN A 34 2.51 -12.27 -10.43
N LYS A 35 3.58 -11.80 -11.06
CA LYS A 35 4.71 -11.21 -10.33
C LYS A 35 4.24 -9.87 -9.75
N ILE A 36 4.31 -9.73 -8.44
CA ILE A 36 4.02 -8.45 -7.78
C ILE A 36 5.23 -7.53 -7.93
N ILE A 37 4.99 -6.30 -8.34
CA ILE A 37 5.94 -5.21 -8.35
C ILE A 37 5.50 -4.24 -7.26
N PHE A 38 6.39 -3.98 -6.32
CA PHE A 38 6.15 -3.03 -5.25
C PHE A 38 6.82 -1.69 -5.56
N LEU A 39 6.03 -0.61 -5.57
CA LEU A 39 6.45 0.76 -5.81
C LEU A 39 6.12 1.61 -4.58
N SER A 40 7.15 2.18 -3.94
CA SER A 40 6.92 3.09 -2.82
C SER A 40 6.83 4.53 -3.33
N TYR A 41 5.70 5.19 -3.08
CA TYR A 41 5.50 6.58 -3.44
C TYR A 41 6.22 7.57 -2.50
N LYS A 42 6.51 7.15 -1.25
CA LYS A 42 7.23 7.92 -0.22
C LYS A 42 6.57 9.24 0.17
N THR A 43 5.29 9.40 -0.14
CA THR A 43 4.47 10.53 0.24
C THR A 43 2.99 10.12 0.20
N ASN A 44 2.09 10.95 0.70
CA ASN A 44 0.67 10.64 0.82
C ASN A 44 -0.09 10.65 -0.52
N ILE A 45 -1.29 10.07 -0.49
CA ILE A 45 -2.18 9.96 -1.65
C ILE A 45 -2.59 11.32 -2.22
N TYR A 46 -2.75 12.35 -1.37
CA TYR A 46 -3.15 13.69 -1.81
C TYR A 46 -2.16 14.28 -2.82
N LYS A 47 -0.86 14.00 -2.68
CA LYS A 47 0.11 14.44 -3.68
C LYS A 47 -0.03 13.69 -5.00
N LEU A 48 -0.36 12.40 -4.99
CA LEU A 48 -0.59 11.66 -6.24
C LEU A 48 -1.85 12.17 -6.94
N PHE A 49 -2.92 12.34 -6.16
CA PHE A 49 -4.19 12.89 -6.64
C PHE A 49 -3.98 14.25 -7.35
N LYS A 50 -3.21 15.16 -6.75
CA LYS A 50 -2.87 16.45 -7.38
C LYS A 50 -2.10 16.35 -8.69
N GLU A 51 -1.29 15.32 -8.90
CA GLU A 51 -0.60 15.15 -10.20
C GLU A 51 -1.60 14.71 -11.27
N ILE A 52 -2.54 13.82 -10.92
CA ILE A 52 -3.60 13.37 -11.84
C ILE A 52 -4.59 14.50 -12.15
N GLU A 53 -4.94 15.34 -11.16
CA GLU A 53 -5.78 16.52 -11.39
C GLU A 53 -5.15 17.51 -12.38
N ARG A 54 -3.82 17.51 -12.52
CA ARG A 54 -3.11 18.37 -13.47
C ARG A 54 -2.96 17.75 -14.85
N ASP A 55 -2.95 16.43 -14.92
CA ASP A 55 -2.75 15.64 -16.12
C ASP A 55 -3.51 14.32 -16.00
N GLU A 56 -4.71 14.28 -16.59
CA GLU A 56 -5.61 13.12 -16.52
C GLU A 56 -5.08 11.88 -17.25
N ASP A 57 -4.17 12.09 -18.22
CA ASP A 57 -3.55 11.05 -19.03
C ASP A 57 -2.23 10.54 -18.42
N ILE A 58 -1.92 10.93 -17.19
CA ILE A 58 -0.65 10.59 -16.56
C ILE A 58 -0.48 9.08 -16.35
N ASP A 59 0.60 8.53 -16.89
CA ASP A 59 0.98 7.15 -16.62
C ASP A 59 1.59 7.05 -15.20
N ILE A 60 0.77 6.60 -14.25
CA ILE A 60 1.15 6.43 -12.84
C ILE A 60 2.36 5.51 -12.69
N ILE A 61 2.47 4.44 -13.49
CA ILE A 61 3.58 3.50 -13.40
C ILE A 61 4.89 4.18 -13.79
N ASN A 62 4.89 4.89 -14.92
CA ASN A 62 6.08 5.62 -15.36
C ASN A 62 6.44 6.77 -14.42
N LEU A 63 5.45 7.52 -13.92
CA LEU A 63 5.66 8.56 -12.90
C LEU A 63 6.39 8.01 -11.65
N LEU A 64 5.93 6.87 -11.13
CA LEU A 64 6.50 6.26 -9.93
C LEU A 64 7.88 5.66 -10.18
N LYS A 65 8.08 5.01 -11.34
CA LYS A 65 9.39 4.52 -11.77
C LYS A 65 10.40 5.64 -11.85
N GLU A 66 10.07 6.78 -12.46
CA GLU A 66 10.96 7.92 -12.53
C GLU A 66 11.37 8.42 -11.15
N ARG A 67 10.42 8.55 -10.23
CA ARG A 67 10.69 8.99 -8.86
C ARG A 67 11.59 8.01 -8.12
N GLN A 68 11.35 6.71 -8.28
CA GLN A 68 12.16 5.66 -7.66
C GLN A 68 13.57 5.61 -8.25
N ILE A 69 13.73 5.73 -9.57
CA ILE A 69 15.04 5.82 -10.23
C ILE A 69 15.80 7.06 -9.78
N LYS A 70 15.14 8.24 -9.75
CA LYS A 70 15.73 9.49 -9.25
C LYS A 70 16.18 9.34 -7.78
N ALA A 71 15.36 8.71 -6.93
CA ALA A 71 15.70 8.46 -5.54
C ALA A 71 16.90 7.49 -5.37
N ASN A 72 16.96 6.41 -6.15
CA ASN A 72 18.06 5.44 -6.11
C ASN A 72 19.38 6.03 -6.63
N LYS A 73 19.34 6.91 -7.64
CA LYS A 73 20.54 7.64 -8.09
C LYS A 73 21.13 8.55 -7.00
N ILE A 74 20.29 9.02 -6.07
CA ILE A 74 20.69 9.93 -4.99
C ILE A 74 21.12 9.15 -3.72
N ARG A 75 20.74 7.87 -3.60
CA ARG A 75 20.90 7.08 -2.38
C ARG A 75 21.52 5.71 -2.66
N ASN A 76 22.74 5.48 -2.15
CA ASN A 76 23.48 4.21 -2.31
C ASN A 76 22.95 3.06 -1.43
N ASP A 77 21.99 3.30 -0.53
CA ASP A 77 21.50 2.35 0.48
C ASP A 77 20.15 1.68 0.14
N VAL A 78 19.57 2.00 -1.03
CA VAL A 78 18.31 1.39 -1.48
C VAL A 78 18.61 0.15 -2.31
N GLU A 79 18.24 -1.04 -1.82
CA GLU A 79 18.34 -2.29 -2.57
C GLU A 79 17.61 -2.16 -3.92
N ASN A 80 18.38 -2.36 -5.00
CA ASN A 80 17.98 -2.24 -6.40
C ASN A 80 16.81 -3.18 -6.73
N ILE A 81 15.57 -2.71 -6.57
CA ILE A 81 14.49 -3.20 -7.43
C ILE A 81 14.76 -2.59 -8.80
N ASP A 82 15.15 -3.42 -9.75
CA ASP A 82 15.30 -3.02 -11.14
C ASP A 82 13.93 -2.80 -11.79
N VAL A 83 13.29 -1.70 -11.40
CA VAL A 83 12.04 -1.21 -11.99
C VAL A 83 12.26 -0.65 -13.40
N SER A 84 13.52 -0.49 -13.84
CA SER A 84 13.84 0.13 -15.14
C SER A 84 13.46 -0.75 -16.32
N ASN A 85 13.42 -2.07 -16.13
CA ASN A 85 13.11 -3.07 -17.15
C ASN A 85 11.63 -3.46 -17.25
N ILE A 86 10.74 -2.79 -16.50
CA ILE A 86 9.30 -3.05 -16.51
C ILE A 86 8.63 -1.97 -17.35
N ASN A 87 7.91 -2.36 -18.41
CA ASN A 87 7.06 -1.41 -19.14
C ASN A 87 5.69 -1.31 -18.45
N SER A 88 5.04 -0.14 -18.51
CA SER A 88 3.66 0.03 -18.04
C SER A 88 2.70 -0.96 -18.70
N ASP A 89 2.93 -1.31 -19.98
CA ASP A 89 2.15 -2.32 -20.73
C ASP A 89 2.26 -3.75 -20.17
N ASP A 90 3.28 -4.03 -19.35
CA ASP A 90 3.43 -5.30 -18.65
C ASP A 90 2.61 -5.33 -17.34
N ILE A 91 2.09 -4.19 -16.88
CA ILE A 91 1.25 -4.09 -15.69
C ILE A 91 -0.20 -4.37 -16.08
N SER A 92 -0.76 -5.44 -15.52
CA SER A 92 -2.16 -5.83 -15.72
C SER A 92 -3.12 -5.22 -14.71
N GLN A 93 -2.61 -4.91 -13.51
CA GLN A 93 -3.40 -4.44 -12.37
C GLN A 93 -2.58 -3.50 -11.51
N ILE A 94 -3.22 -2.46 -10.99
CA ILE A 94 -2.65 -1.44 -10.12
C ILE A 94 -3.52 -1.35 -8.85
N TYR A 95 -2.88 -1.55 -7.70
CA TYR A 95 -3.50 -1.39 -6.40
C TYR A 95 -2.74 -0.36 -5.57
N LEU A 96 -3.46 0.65 -5.07
CA LEU A 96 -2.91 1.73 -4.28
C LEU A 96 -3.30 1.52 -2.81
N PHE A 97 -2.32 1.44 -1.93
CA PHE A 97 -2.54 1.30 -0.49
C PHE A 97 -1.92 2.48 0.26
N PHE A 98 -2.78 3.33 0.80
CA PHE A 98 -2.38 4.59 1.43
C PHE A 98 -2.99 4.73 2.82
N ASP A 99 -2.31 5.49 3.68
CA ASP A 99 -2.85 5.83 4.99
C ASP A 99 -3.98 6.85 4.80
N TYR A 100 -5.09 6.66 5.53
CA TYR A 100 -6.10 7.71 5.63
C TYR A 100 -5.58 8.79 6.58
N ASP A 101 -4.97 9.83 6.02
CA ASP A 101 -4.47 10.97 6.81
C ASP A 101 -5.51 12.10 6.83
N GLY A 102 -6.42 12.03 7.80
CA GLY A 102 -7.41 13.08 8.05
C GLY A 102 -6.85 14.33 8.75
N HIS A 103 -5.56 14.34 9.10
CA HIS A 103 -4.87 15.49 9.67
C HIS A 103 -4.06 16.27 8.62
N ASP A 104 -3.91 15.74 7.41
CA ASP A 104 -3.22 16.43 6.32
C ASP A 104 -3.97 17.74 5.96
N PRO A 105 -3.27 18.88 5.76
CA PRO A 105 -3.91 20.13 5.33
C PRO A 105 -4.72 20.03 4.03
N GLU A 106 -4.39 19.05 3.18
CA GLU A 106 -5.09 18.78 1.94
C GLU A 106 -6.34 17.92 2.11
N TYR A 107 -6.61 17.40 3.31
CA TYR A 107 -7.78 16.59 3.58
C TYR A 107 -9.09 17.36 3.41
N SER A 108 -10.02 16.76 2.66
CA SER A 108 -11.45 17.05 2.75
C SER A 108 -12.25 15.80 2.38
N ASN A 109 -13.50 15.69 2.86
CA ASN A 109 -14.35 14.55 2.50
C ASN A 109 -14.64 14.51 0.98
N GLU A 110 -14.73 15.68 0.37
CA GLU A 110 -14.93 15.84 -1.07
C GLU A 110 -13.73 15.28 -1.84
N LYS A 111 -12.50 15.62 -1.43
CA LYS A 111 -11.28 15.07 -2.04
C LYS A 111 -11.15 13.56 -1.86
N ILE A 112 -11.55 13.02 -0.71
CA ILE A 112 -11.60 11.57 -0.50
C ILE A 112 -12.57 10.91 -1.46
N SER A 113 -13.75 11.51 -1.65
CA SER A 113 -14.75 11.00 -2.60
C SER A 113 -14.23 11.03 -4.03
N GLN A 114 -13.61 12.15 -4.44
CA GLN A 114 -12.98 12.29 -5.75
C GLN A 114 -11.84 11.28 -5.96
N MET A 115 -10.99 11.05 -4.95
CA MET A 115 -9.94 10.03 -5.02
C MET A 115 -10.54 8.64 -5.22
N ILE A 116 -11.60 8.28 -4.49
CA ILE A 116 -12.25 6.98 -4.64
C ILE A 116 -12.87 6.83 -6.04
N GLU A 117 -13.42 7.91 -6.61
CA GLU A 117 -13.98 7.91 -7.96
C GLU A 117 -12.91 7.76 -9.04
N ILE A 118 -11.79 8.47 -8.93
CA ILE A 118 -10.67 8.38 -9.88
C ILE A 118 -9.97 7.02 -9.79
N PHE A 119 -9.77 6.51 -8.57
CA PHE A 119 -9.02 5.28 -8.30
C PHE A 119 -9.96 4.10 -8.01
N ASN A 120 -10.93 3.85 -8.90
CA ASN A 120 -12.04 2.93 -8.63
C ASN A 120 -11.83 1.49 -9.13
N ASN A 121 -10.87 1.25 -10.03
CA ASN A 121 -10.65 -0.04 -10.67
C ASN A 121 -9.16 -0.34 -10.88
N GLU A 122 -8.80 -1.61 -10.94
CA GLU A 122 -7.41 -2.05 -10.99
C GLU A 122 -6.74 -1.89 -12.37
N THR A 123 -7.47 -1.63 -13.45
CA THR A 123 -6.93 -1.65 -14.82
C THR A 123 -6.59 -0.28 -15.40
N GLU A 124 -7.13 0.81 -14.83
CA GLU A 124 -6.91 2.18 -15.29
C GLU A 124 -5.95 2.92 -14.35
N ASN A 125 -6.41 3.95 -13.63
CA ASN A 125 -5.62 4.69 -12.63
C ASN A 125 -5.28 3.86 -11.39
N GLY A 126 -5.83 2.66 -11.30
CA GLY A 126 -5.64 1.73 -10.20
C GLY A 126 -6.68 1.87 -9.11
N LYS A 127 -6.79 0.82 -8.29
CA LYS A 127 -7.80 0.71 -7.26
C LYS A 127 -7.25 1.14 -5.90
N LEU A 128 -7.86 2.17 -5.31
CA LEU A 128 -7.44 2.73 -4.03
C LEU A 128 -8.06 1.99 -2.85
N TYR A 129 -7.19 1.60 -1.93
CA TYR A 129 -7.50 1.16 -0.58
C TYR A 129 -6.88 2.14 0.39
N ILE A 130 -7.73 2.85 1.13
CA ILE A 130 -7.32 3.81 2.14
C ILE A 130 -7.79 3.33 3.51
N SER A 131 -6.89 3.32 4.50
CA SER A 131 -7.22 2.85 5.85
C SER A 131 -6.40 3.61 6.87
N TYR A 132 -6.94 3.84 8.07
CA TYR A 132 -6.16 4.42 9.15
C TYR A 132 -6.27 3.65 10.46
N PRO A 133 -5.13 3.32 11.09
CA PRO A 133 -3.77 3.36 10.54
C PRO A 133 -3.46 2.04 9.83
N MET A 134 -3.00 2.09 8.58
CA MET A 134 -2.96 0.94 7.67
C MET A 134 -2.19 -0.25 8.24
N VAL A 135 -0.89 -0.07 8.46
CA VAL A 135 -0.01 -1.13 8.96
C VAL A 135 -0.37 -1.51 10.40
N GLU A 136 -0.80 -0.55 11.20
CA GLU A 136 -1.21 -0.79 12.58
C GLU A 136 -2.50 -1.59 12.68
N ALA A 137 -3.44 -1.48 11.73
CA ALA A 137 -4.61 -2.35 11.67
C ALA A 137 -4.22 -3.83 11.53
N LEU A 138 -3.19 -4.13 10.73
CA LEU A 138 -2.64 -5.49 10.62
C LEU A 138 -1.97 -5.97 11.92
N LYS A 139 -1.41 -5.04 12.69
CA LYS A 139 -0.83 -5.36 14.01
C LYS A 139 -1.90 -5.53 15.07
N HIS A 140 -3.06 -4.88 14.96
CA HIS A 140 -4.07 -4.86 16.02
C HIS A 140 -4.88 -6.17 16.07
N LEU A 141 -4.21 -7.32 16.13
CA LEU A 141 -4.82 -8.63 16.25
C LEU A 141 -4.47 -9.22 17.63
N LEU A 142 -5.44 -9.93 18.22
CA LEU A 142 -5.26 -10.70 19.45
C LEU A 142 -5.48 -12.18 19.11
N LYS A 143 -4.59 -13.07 19.58
CA LYS A 143 -4.62 -14.50 19.23
C LYS A 143 -5.93 -15.20 19.56
N ASN A 144 -6.65 -14.70 20.57
CA ASN A 144 -7.82 -15.36 21.16
C ASN A 144 -9.09 -14.49 21.09
N LYS A 145 -9.09 -13.39 20.33
CA LYS A 145 -10.26 -12.52 20.18
C LYS A 145 -10.35 -11.97 18.76
N VAL A 146 -11.41 -12.35 18.05
CA VAL A 146 -11.81 -11.77 16.75
C VAL A 146 -12.99 -10.83 16.98
N GLU A 147 -12.84 -9.88 17.91
CA GLU A 147 -13.88 -8.87 18.14
C GLU A 147 -13.64 -7.70 17.18
N ILE A 148 -14.03 -7.88 15.91
CA ILE A 148 -13.84 -6.88 14.84
C ILE A 148 -14.49 -5.52 15.20
N GLU A 149 -15.55 -5.58 16.00
CA GLU A 149 -16.37 -4.45 16.44
C GLU A 149 -15.59 -3.44 17.30
N ASN A 150 -14.49 -3.86 17.95
CA ASN A 150 -13.63 -3.00 18.78
C ASN A 150 -12.51 -2.28 17.99
N TYR A 151 -12.42 -2.45 16.67
CA TYR A 151 -11.40 -1.80 15.83
C TYR A 151 -11.84 -0.44 15.24
N ILE A 152 -13.08 -0.02 15.51
CA ILE A 152 -13.55 1.30 15.08
C ILE A 152 -13.02 2.34 16.06
N VAL A 153 -12.08 3.16 15.61
CA VAL A 153 -11.51 4.26 16.40
C VAL A 153 -11.82 5.59 15.74
N LYS A 154 -12.34 6.52 16.55
CA LYS A 154 -12.52 7.91 16.11
C LYS A 154 -11.15 8.57 15.96
N ILE A 155 -10.80 8.91 14.73
CA ILE A 155 -9.51 9.51 14.36
C ILE A 155 -9.23 10.79 15.17
N LYS A 156 -10.22 11.67 15.33
CA LYS A 156 -10.09 12.94 16.08
C LYS A 156 -9.78 12.76 17.57
N GLU A 157 -10.03 11.58 18.15
CA GLU A 157 -9.91 11.33 19.59
C GLU A 157 -8.64 10.52 19.93
N ASN A 158 -7.88 10.04 18.94
CA ASN A 158 -6.82 9.06 19.19
C ASN A 158 -5.50 9.30 18.43
N ASN A 159 -4.84 10.42 18.73
CA ASN A 159 -3.44 10.67 18.33
C ASN A 159 -2.45 9.60 18.83
N ASN A 160 -2.89 8.70 19.72
CA ASN A 160 -2.09 7.64 20.34
C ASN A 160 -2.43 6.23 19.83
N TYR A 161 -3.22 6.07 18.76
CA TYR A 161 -3.63 4.74 18.32
C TYR A 161 -2.44 3.82 18.00
N LYS A 162 -1.38 4.35 17.36
CA LYS A 162 -0.15 3.57 17.09
C LYS A 162 0.50 3.05 18.38
N ASN A 163 0.49 3.87 19.45
CA ASN A 163 0.97 3.50 20.78
C ASN A 163 0.03 2.52 21.50
N PHE A 164 -1.28 2.63 21.24
CA PHE A 164 -2.27 1.71 21.79
C PHE A 164 -2.08 0.31 21.19
N VAL A 165 -2.01 0.20 19.86
CA VAL A 165 -1.81 -1.07 19.16
C VAL A 165 -0.49 -1.73 19.55
N SER A 166 0.60 -0.96 19.64
CA SER A 166 1.91 -1.52 20.02
C SER A 166 1.92 -2.15 21.42
N LYS A 167 1.04 -1.70 22.32
CA LYS A 167 0.88 -2.22 23.69
C LYS A 167 -0.19 -3.31 23.81
N ASN A 168 -1.17 -3.33 22.92
CA ASN A 168 -2.37 -4.18 23.01
C ASN A 168 -2.48 -5.14 21.82
N SER A 169 -1.33 -5.69 21.38
CA SER A 169 -1.25 -6.60 20.25
C SER A 169 -0.36 -7.79 20.57
N ASP A 170 -0.79 -8.98 20.16
CA ASP A 170 0.03 -10.20 20.19
C ASP A 170 1.00 -10.30 19.00
N PHE A 171 0.88 -9.38 18.05
CA PHE A 171 1.44 -9.42 16.71
C PHE A 171 2.16 -8.11 16.35
N THR A 172 3.11 -7.73 17.20
CA THR A 172 3.89 -6.49 17.04
C THR A 172 5.02 -6.59 16.01
N ASP A 173 5.49 -7.80 15.69
CA ASP A 173 6.56 -8.05 14.71
C ASP A 173 6.00 -8.72 13.45
N LEU A 174 5.77 -7.90 12.41
CA LEU A 174 5.24 -8.33 11.12
C LEU A 174 6.13 -9.36 10.40
N ARG A 175 7.42 -9.43 10.72
CA ARG A 175 8.34 -10.43 10.15
C ARG A 175 8.07 -11.84 10.66
N LYS A 176 7.39 -11.96 11.80
CA LYS A 176 7.05 -13.24 12.45
C LYS A 176 5.64 -13.73 12.11
N PHE A 177 4.92 -13.03 11.23
CA PHE A 177 3.67 -13.54 10.69
C PHE A 177 3.95 -14.77 9.84
N LYS A 178 3.44 -15.91 10.33
CA LYS A 178 3.39 -17.18 9.61
C LYS A 178 1.94 -17.47 9.30
N PHE A 179 1.69 -18.08 8.15
CA PHE A 179 0.36 -18.41 7.64
C PHE A 179 -0.53 -19.11 8.67
N GLU A 180 0.01 -20.06 9.44
CA GLU A 180 -0.71 -20.78 10.51
C GLU A 180 -1.34 -19.86 11.57
N LYS A 181 -0.84 -18.63 11.74
CA LYS A 181 -1.39 -17.66 12.69
C LYS A 181 -2.51 -16.79 12.10
N MET A 182 -2.72 -16.80 10.79
CA MET A 182 -3.83 -16.09 10.13
C MET A 182 -5.12 -16.92 10.09
N PHE A 183 -5.04 -18.26 10.11
CA PHE A 183 -6.21 -19.15 10.03
C PHE A 183 -6.90 -19.41 11.37
N VAL A 184 -6.35 -18.90 12.48
CA VAL A 184 -7.01 -18.99 13.81
C VAL A 184 -8.09 -17.91 13.97
N SER A 185 -8.37 -17.14 12.92
CA SER A 185 -9.40 -16.10 12.92
C SER A 185 -10.24 -16.21 11.66
N PHE A 186 -11.13 -17.21 11.63
CA PHE A 186 -12.36 -17.21 10.84
C PHE A 186 -13.52 -17.64 11.74
#